data_AF-A0A497K772-F1
#
_entry.id   AF-A0A497K772-F1
#
_cell.length_a   1.000
_cell.length_b   1.000
_cell.length_c   1.000
_cell.angle_alpha   90.00
_cell.angle_beta   90.00
_cell.angle_gamma   90.00
#
_symmetry.space_group_name_H-M   'P 1'
#
loop_
_entity.id
_entity.type
_entity.pdbx_description
1 polymer ?
#
loop_
_entity_poly.entity_id
_entity_poly.type
_entity_poly.pdbx_seq_one_letter_code
_entity_poly.pdbx_strand_id
1 'polypeptide(L)'
;MKERRKKIEEELEKLKAQLKEIEEKYSSILKEEKRLYEELKKYRSVGDLYGYNRVEMRLNVVARSKSEVESLKAETERRIKGCLEDLKRIDDRIKFLKPKVKFVVEKPPS
;
A
#
# COMPACT_ATOMS: atom_id res chain seq x y z
N MET A 1 -13.62 21.96 -6.30
CA MET A 1 -12.21 21.69 -6.69
C MET A 1 -11.32 21.52 -5.47
N LYS A 2 -11.17 22.55 -4.62
CA LYS A 2 -10.39 22.46 -3.37
C LYS A 2 -10.92 21.40 -2.39
N GLU A 3 -12.24 21.31 -2.20
CA GLU A 3 -12.83 20.32 -1.30
C GLU A 3 -12.68 18.87 -1.82
N ARG A 4 -12.82 18.66 -3.14
CA ARG A 4 -12.57 17.36 -3.77
C ARG A 4 -11.10 16.94 -3.61
N ARG A 5 -10.17 17.88 -3.76
CA ARG A 5 -8.74 17.65 -3.53
C ARG A 5 -8.49 17.19 -2.08
N LYS A 6 -9.05 17.91 -1.10
CA LYS A 6 -8.92 17.57 0.32
C LYS A 6 -9.45 16.17 0.63
N LYS A 7 -10.60 15.78 0.07
CA LYS A 7 -11.16 14.42 0.24
C LYS A 7 -10.21 13.34 -0.28
N ILE A 8 -9.56 13.56 -1.42
CA ILE A 8 -8.60 12.60 -1.99
C ILE A 8 -7.30 12.57 -1.18
N GLU A 9 -6.84 13.71 -0.65
CA GLU A 9 -5.69 13.75 0.26
C GLU A 9 -5.97 12.96 1.56
N GLU A 10 -7.16 13.10 2.15
CA GLU A 10 -7.58 12.33 3.32
C GLU A 10 -7.67 10.81 3.03
N GLU A 11 -8.21 10.44 1.87
CA GLU A 11 -8.25 9.04 1.43
C GLU A 11 -6.83 8.47 1.21
N LEU A 12 -5.94 9.26 0.60
CA LEU A 12 -4.54 8.87 0.38
C LEU A 12 -3.81 8.61 1.70
N GLU A 13 -4.00 9.46 2.72
CA GLU A 13 -3.42 9.24 4.05
C GLU A 13 -3.96 7.97 4.71
N LYS A 14 -5.27 7.69 4.59
CA LYS A 14 -5.85 6.42 5.08
C LYS A 14 -5.25 5.21 4.37
N LEU A 15 -5.11 5.26 3.05
CA LEU A 15 -4.52 4.17 2.27
C LEU A 15 -3.05 3.93 2.62
N LYS A 16 -2.28 4.98 2.89
CA LYS A 16 -0.89 4.84 3.36
C LYS A 16 -0.80 4.20 4.74
N ALA A 17 -1.68 4.59 5.67
CA ALA A 17 -1.75 3.96 6.98
C ALA A 17 -2.09 2.47 6.86
N GLN A 18 -3.09 2.14 6.03
CA GLN A 18 -3.44 0.75 5.72
C GLN A 18 -2.28 -0.02 5.10
N LEU A 19 -1.55 0.58 4.16
CA LEU A 19 -0.38 -0.06 3.55
C LEU A 19 0.68 -0.40 4.60
N LYS A 20 0.94 0.52 5.56
CA LYS A 20 1.88 0.28 6.64
C LYS A 20 1.45 -0.91 7.52
N GLU A 21 0.17 -0.99 7.89
CA GLU A 21 -0.37 -2.12 8.66
C GLU A 21 -0.23 -3.45 7.89
N ILE A 22 -0.48 -3.43 6.58
CA ILE A 22 -0.29 -4.58 5.69
C ILE A 22 1.18 -5.02 5.68
N GLU A 23 2.13 -4.08 5.61
CA GLU A 23 3.57 -4.37 5.62
C GLU A 23 4.05 -4.94 6.96
N GLU A 24 3.53 -4.43 8.08
CA GLU A 24 3.80 -4.99 9.40
C GLU A 24 3.28 -6.43 9.52
N LYS A 25 2.06 -6.68 9.04
CA LYS A 25 1.48 -8.04 8.98
C LYS A 25 2.32 -8.97 8.10
N TYR A 26 2.74 -8.49 6.93
CA TYR A 26 3.60 -9.26 6.02
C TYR A 26 4.94 -9.62 6.68
N SER A 27 5.57 -8.67 7.38
CA SER A 27 6.81 -8.92 8.13
C SER A 27 6.61 -9.99 9.22
N SER A 28 5.48 -9.97 9.92
CA SER A 28 5.14 -10.99 10.92
C SER A 28 5.01 -12.38 10.30
N ILE A 29 4.31 -12.49 9.15
CA ILE A 29 4.16 -13.73 8.39
C ILE A 29 5.52 -14.30 7.98
N LEU A 30 6.44 -13.46 7.47
CA LEU A 30 7.79 -13.91 7.09
C LEU A 30 8.59 -14.45 8.28
N LYS A 31 8.44 -13.85 9.47
CA LYS A 31 9.09 -14.34 10.69
C LYS A 31 8.52 -15.69 11.11
N GLU A 32 7.21 -15.88 11.01
CA GLU A 32 6.57 -17.17 11.29
C GLU A 32 6.99 -18.24 10.27
N GLU A 33 6.94 -17.92 8.98
CA GLU A 33 7.38 -18.80 7.88
C GLU A 33 8.82 -19.29 8.12
N LYS A 34 9.75 -18.38 8.44
CA LYS A 34 11.13 -18.74 8.75
C LYS A 34 11.23 -19.70 9.95
N ARG A 35 10.50 -19.44 11.03
CA ARG A 35 10.49 -20.30 12.22
C ARG A 35 9.98 -21.71 11.90
N LEU A 36 8.91 -21.81 11.11
CA LEU A 36 8.36 -23.10 10.70
C LEU A 36 9.33 -23.90 9.81
N TYR A 37 10.08 -23.23 8.91
CA TYR A 37 11.14 -23.89 8.15
C TYR A 37 12.28 -24.41 9.04
N GLU A 38 12.69 -23.65 10.07
CA GLU A 38 13.66 -24.11 11.06
C GLU A 38 13.14 -25.32 11.86
N GLU A 39 11.85 -25.34 12.20
CA GLU A 39 11.18 -26.45 12.89
C GLU A 39 11.09 -27.70 12.00
N LEU A 40 10.73 -27.56 10.72
CA LEU A 40 10.76 -28.67 9.75
C LEU A 40 12.15 -29.30 9.65
N LYS A 41 13.20 -28.48 9.61
CA LYS A 41 14.58 -28.96 9.56
C LYS A 41 14.92 -29.81 10.79
N LYS A 42 14.47 -29.40 11.98
CA LYS A 42 14.66 -30.17 13.23
C LYS A 42 13.93 -31.51 13.18
N TYR A 43 12.65 -31.52 12.82
CA TYR A 43 11.86 -32.76 12.73
C TYR A 43 12.43 -33.74 11.70
N ARG A 44 12.91 -33.22 10.55
CA ARG A 44 13.60 -34.03 9.54
C ARG A 44 14.87 -34.68 10.10
N SER A 45 15.67 -33.96 10.87
CA SER A 45 16.91 -34.50 11.47
C SER A 45 16.64 -35.58 12.53
N VAL A 46 15.53 -35.49 13.25
CA VAL A 46 15.16 -36.44 14.32
C VAL A 46 14.32 -37.62 13.78
N GLY A 47 13.89 -37.57 12.52
CA GLY A 47 13.06 -38.61 11.92
C GLY A 47 11.61 -38.64 12.42
N ASP A 48 11.14 -37.57 13.06
CA ASP A 48 9.76 -37.46 13.56
C ASP A 48 8.84 -36.98 12.42
N LEU A 49 8.23 -37.97 11.76
CA LEU A 49 7.29 -37.76 10.65
C LEU A 49 5.99 -37.08 11.07
N TYR A 50 5.53 -37.28 12.31
CA TYR A 50 4.29 -36.69 12.77
C TYR A 50 4.46 -35.18 13.03
N GLY A 51 5.54 -34.81 13.73
CA GLY A 51 5.93 -33.42 13.92
C GLY A 51 6.15 -32.71 12.57
N TYR A 52 6.84 -33.37 11.64
CA TYR A 52 7.08 -32.86 10.29
C TYR A 52 5.76 -32.52 9.57
N ASN A 53 4.83 -33.48 9.47
CA ASN A 53 3.56 -33.29 8.76
C ASN A 53 2.72 -32.15 9.38
N ARG A 54 2.73 -32.01 10.71
CA ARG A 54 2.01 -30.93 11.39
C ARG A 54 2.57 -29.55 11.03
N VAL A 55 3.89 -29.40 10.96
CA VAL A 55 4.53 -28.14 10.58
C VAL A 55 4.31 -27.83 9.10
N GLU A 56 4.33 -28.85 8.24
CA GLU A 56 4.01 -28.70 6.81
C GLU A 56 2.59 -28.16 6.59
N MET A 57 1.60 -28.69 7.32
CA MET A 57 0.23 -28.14 7.28
C MET A 57 0.18 -26.68 7.73
N ARG A 58 0.92 -26.29 8.76
CA ARG A 58 0.99 -24.89 9.22
C ARG A 58 1.63 -23.99 8.17
N LEU A 59 2.69 -24.44 7.50
CA LEU A 59 3.30 -23.69 6.38
C LEU A 59 2.31 -23.44 5.25
N ASN A 60 1.45 -24.41 4.92
CA ASN A 60 0.41 -24.20 3.91
C ASN A 60 -0.56 -23.08 4.30
N VAL A 61 -0.93 -22.98 5.59
CA VAL A 61 -1.77 -21.88 6.10
C VAL A 61 -1.03 -20.55 6.02
N VAL A 62 0.24 -20.51 6.42
CA VAL A 62 1.08 -19.30 6.35
C VAL A 62 1.28 -18.84 4.91
N ALA A 63 1.50 -19.76 3.97
CA ALA A 63 1.64 -19.46 2.55
C ALA A 63 0.36 -18.85 1.95
N ARG A 64 -0.82 -19.35 2.32
CA ARG A 64 -2.10 -18.75 1.92
C ARG A 64 -2.26 -17.34 2.49
N SER A 65 -2.03 -17.18 3.79
CA SER A 65 -2.08 -15.87 4.46
C SER A 65 -1.11 -14.87 3.82
N LYS A 66 0.10 -15.30 3.45
CA LYS A 66 1.09 -14.50 2.73
C LYS A 66 0.54 -14.00 1.39
N SER A 67 -0.01 -14.91 0.58
CA SER A 67 -0.59 -14.57 -0.72
C SER A 67 -1.77 -13.60 -0.60
N GLU A 68 -2.64 -13.77 0.39
CA GLU A 68 -3.74 -12.84 0.66
C GLU A 68 -3.23 -11.45 1.02
N VAL A 69 -2.21 -11.35 1.88
CA VAL A 69 -1.60 -10.08 2.28
C VAL A 69 -0.89 -9.41 1.11
N GLU A 70 -0.20 -10.16 0.25
CA GLU A 70 0.41 -9.64 -0.99
C GLU A 70 -0.64 -9.09 -1.96
N SER A 71 -1.78 -9.79 -2.11
CA SER A 71 -2.89 -9.31 -2.92
C SER A 71 -3.47 -8.00 -2.38
N LEU A 72 -3.70 -7.92 -1.07
CA LEU A 72 -4.18 -6.70 -0.40
C LEU A 72 -3.18 -5.55 -0.55
N LYS A 73 -1.88 -5.83 -0.43
CA LYS A 73 -0.82 -4.85 -0.67
C LYS A 73 -0.91 -4.29 -2.09
N ALA A 74 -0.94 -5.16 -3.09
CA ALA A 74 -0.99 -4.77 -4.49
C ALA A 74 -2.26 -3.96 -4.83
N GLU A 75 -3.41 -4.33 -4.25
CA GLU A 75 -4.64 -3.57 -4.42
C GLU A 75 -4.53 -2.17 -3.78
N THR A 76 -3.99 -2.08 -2.57
CA THR A 76 -3.81 -0.82 -1.84
C THR A 76 -2.86 0.12 -2.60
N GLU A 77 -1.75 -0.40 -3.14
CA GLU A 77 -0.82 0.36 -3.97
C GLU A 77 -1.47 0.89 -5.25
N ARG A 78 -2.32 0.09 -5.92
CA ARG A 78 -3.10 0.55 -7.08
C ARG A 78 -4.04 1.69 -6.73
N ARG A 79 -4.74 1.60 -5.58
CA ARG A 79 -5.63 2.67 -5.11
C ARG A 79 -4.85 3.95 -4.81
N ILE A 80 -3.72 3.86 -4.11
CA ILE A 80 -2.81 4.99 -3.85
C ILE A 80 -2.41 5.66 -5.17
N LYS A 81 -1.99 4.87 -6.17
CA LYS A 81 -1.62 5.40 -7.49
C LYS A 81 -2.78 6.14 -8.15
N GLY A 82 -3.99 5.58 -8.11
CA GLY A 82 -5.20 6.23 -8.61
C GLY A 82 -5.47 7.58 -7.93
N CYS A 83 -5.40 7.63 -6.60
CA CYS A 83 -5.56 8.88 -5.85
C CYS A 83 -4.53 9.94 -6.24
N LEU A 84 -3.26 9.55 -6.42
CA LEU A 84 -2.20 10.46 -6.86
C LEU A 84 -2.45 11.02 -8.27
N GLU A 85 -2.91 10.18 -9.19
CA GLU A 85 -3.27 10.61 -10.55
C GLU A 85 -4.46 11.59 -10.54
N ASP A 86 -5.46 11.35 -9.70
CA ASP A 86 -6.62 12.24 -9.56
C ASP A 86 -6.24 13.58 -8.91
N LEU A 87 -5.36 13.58 -7.91
CA LEU A 87 -4.81 14.82 -7.35
C LEU A 87 -4.09 15.64 -8.43
N LYS A 88 -3.26 14.99 -9.24
CA LYS A 88 -2.55 15.66 -10.34
C LYS A 88 -3.52 16.30 -11.34
N ARG A 89 -4.57 15.57 -11.76
CA ARG A 89 -5.61 16.11 -12.66
C ARG A 89 -6.33 17.32 -12.06
N ILE A 90 -6.63 17.29 -10.77
CA ILE A 90 -7.28 18.41 -10.09
C ILE A 90 -6.34 19.62 -10.03
N ASP A 91 -5.08 19.42 -9.69
CA ASP A 91 -4.07 20.48 -9.63
C ASP A 91 -3.83 21.11 -11.01
N ASP A 92 -3.72 20.32 -12.06
CA ASP A 92 -3.60 20.81 -13.44
C ASP A 92 -4.81 21.67 -13.83
N ARG A 93 -6.01 21.24 -13.44
CA ARG A 93 -7.25 21.98 -13.75
C ARG A 93 -7.38 23.25 -12.89
N ILE A 94 -6.92 23.25 -11.64
CA ILE A 94 -6.81 24.47 -10.81
C ILE A 94 -5.82 25.45 -11.45
N LYS A 95 -4.67 24.97 -11.92
CA LYS A 95 -3.64 25.77 -12.58
C LYS A 95 -4.16 26.39 -13.88
N PHE A 96 -4.88 25.61 -14.69
CA PHE A 96 -5.50 26.10 -15.93
C PHE A 96 -6.52 27.21 -15.69
N LEU A 97 -7.36 27.06 -14.64
CA LEU A 97 -8.37 28.05 -14.27
C LEU A 97 -7.80 29.31 -13.59
N LYS A 98 -6.52 29.31 -13.20
CA LYS A 98 -5.87 30.48 -12.59
C LYS A 98 -5.64 31.53 -13.68
N PRO A 99 -6.27 32.73 -13.61
CA PRO A 99 -6.15 33.72 -14.67
C PRO A 99 -4.69 34.17 -14.81
N LYS A 100 -4.16 34.17 -16.04
CA LYS A 100 -2.79 34.58 -16.38
C LYS A 100 -2.63 36.11 -16.54
N VAL A 101 -3.66 36.90 -16.23
CA VAL A 101 -3.70 38.32 -16.62
C VAL A 101 -3.00 39.18 -15.57
N LYS A 102 -1.76 39.62 -15.86
CA LYS A 102 -1.28 40.91 -15.36
C LYS A 102 -2.02 41.97 -16.17
N PHE A 103 -3.06 42.58 -15.60
CA PHE A 103 -3.59 43.82 -16.15
C PHE A 103 -2.51 44.90 -15.96
N VAL A 104 -1.70 45.14 -16.98
CA VAL A 104 -0.91 46.37 -17.06
C VAL A 104 -1.88 47.43 -17.55
N VAL A 105 -2.45 48.18 -16.61
CA VAL A 105 -3.23 49.37 -16.92
C VAL A 105 -2.22 50.46 -17.26
N GLU A 106 -1.88 50.61 -18.53
CA GLU A 106 -1.17 51.81 -18.99
C GLU A 106 -2.13 53.00 -18.88
N LYS A 107 -1.77 53.94 -18.01
CA LYS A 107 -2.51 55.19 -17.81
C LYS A 107 -2.25 56.08 -19.03
N PRO A 108 -3.27 56.55 -19.77
CA PRO A 108 -3.04 57.41 -20.92
C PRO A 108 -2.39 58.73 -20.49
N PRO A 109 -1.42 59.26 -21.26
CA PRO A 109 -0.76 60.52 -20.96
C PRO A 109 -1.76 61.69 -21.08
N SER A 110 -1.70 62.59 -20.09
CA SER A 110 -2.51 63.81 -19.95
C SER A 110 -2.20 64.88 -20.99
#